data_AF-A0A7V9MZ35-F1
#
_entry.id   AF-A0A7V9MZ35-F1
#
_cell.length_a   1.000
_cell.length_b   1.000
_cell.length_c   1.000
_cell.angle_alpha   90.00
_cell.angle_beta   90.00
_cell.angle_gamma   90.00
#
_symmetry.space_group_name_H-M   'P 1'
#
loop_
_entity.id
_entity.type
_entity.pdbx_description
1 polymer ?
#
loop_
_entity_poly.entity_id
_entity_poly.type
_entity_poly.pdbx_seq_one_letter_code
_entity_poly.pdbx_strand_id
1 'polypeptide(L)'
;MKDRAIRLLGYAVMLNFLSFWAISFVVGDAIQGKVTNGQFYLGNHGKYTPVSHNVFILSACHAYSALGGVMAALLITMIWKWRQNSK
;
A
#
# COMPACT_ATOMS: atom_id res chain seq x y z
N MET A 1 -20.35 18.14 -5.03
CA MET A 1 -19.89 16.88 -5.67
C MET A 1 -18.42 16.57 -5.39
N LYS A 2 -17.51 17.54 -5.53
CA LYS A 2 -16.06 17.37 -5.27
C LYS A 2 -15.74 16.81 -3.87
N ASP A 3 -16.42 17.27 -2.83
CA ASP A 3 -16.15 16.82 -1.45
C ASP A 3 -16.54 15.36 -1.19
N ARG A 4 -17.56 14.84 -1.90
CA ARG A 4 -17.95 13.43 -1.79
C ARG A 4 -16.93 12.52 -2.46
N ALA A 5 -16.45 12.91 -3.65
CA ALA A 5 -15.43 12.16 -4.38
C ALA A 5 -14.10 12.08 -3.59
N ILE A 6 -13.67 13.18 -2.97
CA ILE A 6 -12.46 13.21 -2.13
C ILE A 6 -12.60 12.28 -0.91
N ARG A 7 -13.76 12.29 -0.24
CA ARG A 7 -14.02 11.37 0.89
C ARG A 7 -14.02 9.90 0.46
N LEU A 8 -14.68 9.58 -0.65
CA LEU A 8 -14.68 8.21 -1.19
C LEU A 8 -13.28 7.73 -1.57
N LEU A 9 -12.49 8.59 -2.21
CA LEU A 9 -11.09 8.30 -2.52
C LEU A 9 -10.29 8.06 -1.23
N GLY A 10 -10.49 8.89 -0.21
CA GLY A 10 -9.87 8.70 1.10
C GLY A 10 -10.21 7.36 1.75
N TYR A 11 -11.50 6.98 1.74
CA TYR A 11 -11.93 5.67 2.25
C TYR A 11 -11.32 4.52 1.46
N ALA A 12 -11.25 4.62 0.13
CA ALA A 12 -10.63 3.61 -0.73
C ALA A 12 -9.14 3.43 -0.41
N VAL A 13 -8.39 4.53 -0.26
CA VAL A 13 -6.97 4.49 0.13
C VAL A 13 -6.79 3.86 1.51
N MET A 14 -7.64 4.24 2.47
CA MET A 14 -7.58 3.69 3.83
C MET A 14 -7.87 2.18 3.84
N LEU A 15 -8.91 1.73 3.15
CA LEU A 15 -9.23 0.31 3.03
C LEU A 15 -8.12 -0.47 2.32
N ASN A 16 -7.53 0.09 1.26
CA ASN A 16 -6.40 -0.52 0.57
C ASN A 16 -5.20 -0.71 1.50
N PHE A 17 -4.85 0.33 2.27
CA PHE A 17 -3.78 0.29 3.25
C PHE A 17 -4.03 -0.73 4.37
N LEU A 18 -5.24 -0.74 4.93
CA LEU A 18 -5.61 -1.70 5.98
C LEU A 18 -5.59 -3.14 5.47
N SER A 19 -6.04 -3.36 4.24
CA SER A 19 -6.01 -4.68 3.61
C SER A 19 -4.57 -5.16 3.40
N PHE A 20 -3.70 -4.29 2.88
CA PHE A 20 -2.27 -4.58 2.74
C PHE A 20 -1.65 -4.90 4.11
N TRP A 21 -1.85 -4.02 5.10
CA TRP A 21 -1.27 -4.18 6.44
C TRP A 21 -1.69 -5.50 7.12
N ALA A 22 -2.97 -5.86 7.06
CA ALA A 22 -3.48 -7.10 7.64
C ALA A 22 -2.87 -8.34 6.97
N ILE A 23 -2.77 -8.35 5.64
CA ILE A 23 -2.19 -9.47 4.89
C ILE A 23 -0.69 -9.59 5.19
N SER A 24 0.04 -8.48 5.16
CA SER A 24 1.47 -8.44 5.46
C SER A 24 1.78 -8.90 6.88
N PHE A 25 0.92 -8.57 7.84
CA PHE A 25 1.11 -9.01 9.24
C PHE A 25 1.04 -10.53 9.39
N VAL A 26 0.21 -11.20 8.61
CA VAL A 26 0.02 -12.66 8.69
C VAL A 26 1.04 -13.40 7.84
N VAL A 27 1.21 -13.01 6.57
CA VAL A 27 1.95 -13.80 5.56
C VAL A 27 3.27 -13.15 5.15
N GLY A 28 3.42 -11.86 5.41
CA GLY A 28 4.49 -11.03 4.88
C GLY A 28 4.13 -10.36 3.57
N ASP A 29 5.09 -9.61 3.02
CA ASP A 29 4.93 -8.90 1.76
C ASP A 29 6.17 -9.03 0.86
N ALA A 30 5.99 -8.63 -0.40
CA ALA A 30 7.04 -8.68 -1.40
C ALA A 30 8.12 -7.58 -1.21
N ILE A 31 7.85 -6.50 -0.46
CA ILE A 31 8.84 -5.45 -0.19
C ILE A 31 9.91 -5.98 0.77
N GLN A 32 9.51 -6.73 1.80
CA GLN A 32 10.42 -7.43 2.72
C GLN A 32 10.81 -8.84 2.23
N GLY A 33 10.20 -9.26 1.12
CA GLY A 33 10.41 -10.57 0.51
C GLY A 33 11.75 -10.71 -0.21
N LYS A 34 11.96 -11.87 -0.80
CA LYS A 34 13.14 -12.15 -1.62
C LYS A 34 12.84 -13.11 -2.75
N VAL A 35 13.70 -13.06 -3.77
CA VAL A 35 13.74 -14.04 -4.86
C VAL A 35 15.08 -14.76 -4.78
N THR A 36 15.07 -16.09 -4.75
CA THR A 36 16.30 -16.89 -4.66
C THR A 36 16.14 -18.15 -5.48
N ASN A 37 17.07 -18.41 -6.40
CA ASN A 37 17.04 -19.58 -7.29
C ASN A 37 15.69 -19.77 -8.01
N GLY A 38 15.06 -18.68 -8.45
CA GLY A 38 13.75 -18.70 -9.11
C GLY A 38 12.56 -18.96 -8.20
N GLN A 39 12.78 -19.09 -6.89
CA GLN A 39 11.73 -19.21 -5.87
C GLN A 39 11.40 -17.83 -5.29
N PHE A 40 10.12 -17.58 -5.04
CA PHE A 40 9.61 -16.31 -4.56
C PHE A 40 9.14 -16.44 -3.11
N TYR A 41 9.50 -15.48 -2.27
CA TYR A 41 9.19 -15.51 -0.85
C TYR A 41 8.65 -14.16 -0.38
N LEU A 42 7.52 -14.17 0.33
CA LEU A 42 7.05 -13.01 1.08
C LEU A 42 7.76 -12.94 2.43
N GLY A 43 8.18 -11.74 2.84
CA GLY A 43 8.94 -11.52 4.06
C GLY A 43 8.08 -10.93 5.17
N ASN A 44 8.21 -11.44 6.38
CA ASN A 44 7.58 -10.90 7.59
C ASN A 44 8.58 -10.96 8.75
N HIS A 45 9.26 -9.84 9.06
CA HIS A 45 10.15 -9.71 10.21
C HIS A 45 11.11 -10.92 10.40
N GLY A 46 11.77 -11.32 9.31
CA GLY A 46 12.74 -12.43 9.30
C GLY A 46 12.17 -13.82 8.98
N LYS A 47 10.84 -13.96 8.91
CA LYS A 47 10.17 -15.16 8.38
C LYS A 47 9.93 -15.01 6.88
N TYR A 48 10.08 -16.10 6.13
CA TYR A 48 9.88 -16.14 4.69
C TYR A 48 8.85 -17.20 4.30
N THR A 49 7.78 -16.77 3.64
CA THR A 49 6.71 -17.66 3.16
C THR A 49 6.91 -17.90 1.67
N PRO A 50 7.14 -19.15 1.21
CA PRO A 50 7.25 -19.44 -0.21
C PRO A 50 5.90 -19.24 -0.91
N VAL A 51 5.92 -18.58 -2.06
CA VAL A 51 4.73 -18.28 -2.85
C VAL A 51 5.01 -18.45 -4.34
N SER A 52 3.95 -18.50 -5.15
CA SER A 52 4.10 -18.44 -6.61
C SER A 52 4.53 -17.05 -7.09
N HIS A 53 5.13 -16.98 -8.28
CA HIS A 53 5.49 -15.72 -8.93
C HIS A 53 4.33 -14.73 -8.98
N ASN A 54 3.13 -15.19 -9.37
CA ASN A 54 1.95 -14.33 -9.50
C ASN A 54 1.52 -13.73 -8.15
N VAL A 55 1.61 -14.50 -7.07
CA VAL A 55 1.31 -14.02 -5.71
C VAL A 55 2.34 -12.99 -5.25
N PHE A 56 3.62 -13.21 -5.57
CA PHE A 56 4.68 -12.25 -5.26
C PHE A 56 4.47 -10.92 -5.99
N ILE A 57 4.17 -10.96 -7.29
CA ILE A 57 3.89 -9.76 -8.09
C ILE A 57 2.64 -9.04 -7.59
N LEU A 58 1.57 -9.78 -7.30
CA LEU A 58 0.35 -9.20 -6.74
C LEU A 58 0.63 -8.51 -5.39
N SER A 59 1.41 -9.15 -4.52
CA SER A 59 1.82 -8.56 -3.24
C SER A 59 2.62 -7.27 -3.44
N ALA A 60 3.56 -7.24 -4.40
CA ALA A 60 4.32 -6.04 -4.72
C ALA A 60 3.41 -4.91 -5.23
N CYS A 61 2.51 -5.20 -6.16
CA CYS A 61 1.52 -4.24 -6.65
C CYS A 61 0.66 -3.68 -5.51
N HIS A 62 0.18 -4.56 -4.62
CA HIS A 62 -0.64 -4.14 -3.48
C HIS A 62 0.16 -3.23 -2.55
N ALA A 63 1.40 -3.60 -2.22
CA ALA A 63 2.28 -2.83 -1.36
C ALA A 63 2.60 -1.43 -1.91
N TYR A 64 2.99 -1.35 -3.19
CA TYR A 64 3.27 -0.06 -3.84
C TYR A 64 2.01 0.80 -3.99
N SER A 65 0.86 0.20 -4.29
CA SER A 65 -0.41 0.93 -4.35
C SER A 65 -0.82 1.50 -2.99
N ALA A 66 -0.58 0.75 -1.90
CA ALA A 66 -0.88 1.19 -0.55
C ALA A 66 0.02 2.37 -0.15
N LEU A 67 1.34 2.24 -0.34
CA LEU A 67 2.30 3.31 -0.07
C LEU A 67 2.03 4.56 -0.92
N GLY A 68 1.90 4.37 -2.24
CA GLY A 68 1.64 5.46 -3.18
C GLY A 68 0.31 6.17 -2.89
N GLY A 69 -0.74 5.41 -2.56
CA GLY A 69 -2.05 5.95 -2.20
C GLY A 69 -2.00 6.83 -0.95
N VAL A 70 -1.32 6.37 0.11
CA VAL A 70 -1.15 7.16 1.34
C VAL A 70 -0.34 8.43 1.07
N MET A 71 0.78 8.34 0.35
CA MET A 71 1.60 9.51 0.00
C MET A 71 0.81 10.54 -0.82
N ALA A 72 0.06 10.10 -1.82
CA ALA A 72 -0.79 10.98 -2.62
C ALA A 72 -1.86 11.66 -1.76
N ALA A 73 -2.52 10.93 -0.86
CA ALA A 73 -3.51 11.49 0.05
C ALA A 73 -2.91 12.57 0.99
N LEU A 74 -1.71 12.34 1.52
CA LEU A 74 -0.99 13.31 2.34
C LEU A 74 -0.63 14.57 1.53
N LEU A 75 -0.10 14.42 0.32
CA LEU A 75 0.23 15.56 -0.54
C LEU A 75 -1.01 16.39 -0.90
N ILE A 76 -2.12 15.74 -1.24
CA ILE A 76 -3.39 16.43 -1.55
C ILE A 76 -3.88 17.23 -0.34
N THR A 77 -3.85 16.65 0.86
CA THR A 77 -4.30 17.33 2.08
C THR A 77 -3.38 18.49 2.46
N MET A 78 -2.06 18.35 2.29
CA MET A 78 -1.10 19.43 2.48
C MET A 78 -1.34 20.60 1.51
N ILE A 79 -1.50 20.32 0.21
CA ILE A 79 -1.77 21.35 -0.82
C ILE A 79 -3.10 22.06 -0.52
N TRP A 80 -4.13 21.31 -0.13
CA TRP A 80 -5.44 21.87 0.21
C TRP A 80 -5.39 22.77 1.44
N LYS A 81 -4.64 22.38 2.48
CA LYS A 81 -4.45 23.18 3.70
C LYS A 81 -3.62 24.44 3.42
N TRP A 82 -2.54 24.33 2.64
CA TRP A 82 -1.72 25.47 2.24
C TRP A 82 -2.54 26.53 1.49
N ARG A 83 -3.39 26.11 0.54
CA ARG A 83 -4.27 27.02 -0.21
C ARG A 83 -5.30 27.77 0.65
N GLN A 84 -5.71 27.24 1.80
CA GLN A 84 -6.60 27.93 2.72
C GLN A 84 -5.89 28.99 3.56
N ASN A 85 -4.64 28.72 3.94
CA ASN A 85 -3.83 29.66 4.73
C ASN A 85 -3.23 30.81 3.90
N SER A 86 -3.24 30.72 2.57
CA SER A 86 -2.76 31.77 1.66
C SER A 86 -3.85 32.75 1.21
N LYS A 87 -5.06 32.66 1.78
CA LYS A 87 -6.14 33.64 1.61
C LYS A 87 -6.32 34.42 2.89
#